data_AF-A0A1V5RXF2-F1
#
_entry.id   AF-A0A1V5RXF2-F1
#
_cell.length_a   1.000
_cell.length_b   1.000
_cell.length_c   1.000
_cell.angle_alpha   90.00
_cell.angle_beta   90.00
_cell.angle_gamma   90.00
#
_symmetry.space_group_name_H-M   'P 1'
#
loop_
_entity.id
_entity.type
_entity.pdbx_description
1 polymer ?
#
loop_
_entity_poly.entity_id
_entity_poly.type
_entity_poly.pdbx_seq_one_letter_code
_entity_poly.pdbx_strand_id
1 'polypeptide(L)'
;MKVKYAGLQDTIFVTICINGVNYMRHFKRNTFYDLPDDIAKVILKNRLFISDVALNFNNCDKELPILLQRKYALGDLIQLIPIVKYLKRTQGLKFSLVTSERFVETMKWFNIFENVYSRMPKEDYKHFIMLDGVLENDHSLKNEHRNMHRVKIYESIFNISIDKYDFTEER
;
A
#
# COMPACT_ATOMS: atom_id res chain seq x y z
N MET A 1 -1.63 1.93 18.54
CA MET A 1 -1.21 1.87 17.12
C MET A 1 -2.12 2.74 16.27
N LYS A 2 -1.64 3.39 15.21
CA LYS A 2 -2.52 4.12 14.29
C LYS A 2 -2.90 3.28 13.07
N VAL A 3 -4.15 3.39 12.64
CA VAL A 3 -4.65 2.73 11.41
C VAL A 3 -5.26 3.75 10.48
N LYS A 4 -5.07 3.58 9.17
CA LYS A 4 -5.66 4.40 8.11
C LYS A 4 -6.63 3.56 7.29
N TYR A 5 -7.84 4.07 7.07
CA TYR A 5 -8.77 3.50 6.10
C TYR A 5 -8.42 3.99 4.69
N ALA A 6 -8.19 3.05 3.77
CA ALA A 6 -7.71 3.30 2.41
C ALA A 6 -8.71 2.84 1.31
N GLY A 7 -9.89 2.36 1.71
CA GLY A 7 -10.92 1.85 0.80
C GLY A 7 -11.59 2.92 -0.07
N LEU A 8 -12.56 2.48 -0.87
CA LEU A 8 -13.27 3.33 -1.83
C LEU A 8 -14.08 4.42 -1.13
N GLN A 9 -14.99 4.03 -0.25
CA GLN A 9 -15.98 4.91 0.36
C GLN A 9 -15.32 6.03 1.17
N ASP A 10 -15.94 7.20 1.25
CA ASP A 10 -15.42 8.28 2.10
C ASP A 10 -15.49 7.92 3.58
N THR A 11 -16.46 7.10 3.96
CA THR A 11 -16.64 6.60 5.32
C THR A 11 -17.09 5.14 5.27
N ILE A 12 -16.54 4.33 6.16
CA ILE A 12 -16.98 2.95 6.40
C ILE A 12 -17.39 2.79 7.88
N PHE A 13 -18.40 1.98 8.14
CA PHE A 13 -18.76 1.52 9.48
C PHE A 13 -18.25 0.10 9.67
N VAL A 14 -17.46 -0.12 10.72
CA VAL A 14 -16.89 -1.43 11.04
C VAL A 14 -17.38 -1.86 12.41
N THR A 15 -17.93 -3.06 12.46
CA THR A 15 -18.25 -3.75 13.72
C THR A 15 -16.99 -4.45 14.22
N ILE A 16 -16.56 -4.10 15.43
CA ILE A 16 -15.38 -4.61 16.10
C ILE A 16 -15.88 -5.45 17.27
N CYS A 17 -15.59 -6.75 17.27
CA CYS A 17 -15.92 -7.65 18.37
C CYS A 17 -14.70 -7.80 19.29
N ILE A 18 -14.85 -7.41 20.57
CA ILE A 18 -13.80 -7.52 21.60
C ILE A 18 -14.43 -8.23 22.80
N ASN A 19 -13.87 -9.36 23.22
CA ASN A 19 -14.37 -10.16 24.35
C ASN A 19 -15.88 -10.47 24.26
N GLY A 20 -16.40 -10.67 23.05
CA GLY A 20 -17.82 -10.96 22.79
C GLY A 20 -18.74 -9.73 22.74
N VAL A 21 -18.21 -8.52 22.95
CA VAL A 21 -18.96 -7.26 22.84
C VAL A 21 -18.70 -6.61 21.49
N ASN A 22 -19.77 -6.24 20.79
CA ASN A 22 -19.71 -5.59 19.49
C ASN A 22 -19.75 -4.06 19.63
N TYR A 23 -18.74 -3.39 19.08
CA TYR A 23 -18.65 -1.95 18.96
C TYR A 23 -18.72 -1.55 17.49
N MET A 24 -19.58 -0.61 17.14
CA MET A 24 -19.60 -0.03 15.79
C MET A 24 -18.80 1.27 15.79
N ARG A 25 -17.81 1.37 14.91
CA ARG A 25 -17.00 2.59 14.73
C ARG A 25 -16.98 2.98 13.27
N HIS A 26 -17.06 4.28 12.99
CA HIS A 26 -16.90 4.80 11.65
C HIS A 26 -15.46 5.27 11.42
N PHE A 27 -14.97 5.08 10.19
CA PHE A 27 -13.65 5.51 9.75
C PHE A 27 -13.78 6.32 8.49
N LYS A 28 -13.23 7.54 8.51
CA LYS A 28 -13.10 8.38 7.33
C LYS A 28 -11.86 7.98 6.57
N ARG A 29 -11.97 7.98 5.25
CA ARG A 29 -10.87 7.70 4.34
C ARG A 29 -9.73 8.68 4.56
N ASN A 30 -8.50 8.22 4.34
CA ASN A 30 -7.28 9.02 4.41
C ASN A 30 -6.95 9.63 5.78
N THR A 31 -7.69 9.25 6.83
CA THR A 31 -7.44 9.71 8.20
C THR A 31 -6.78 8.59 9.01
N PHE A 32 -5.70 8.91 9.72
CA PHE A 32 -5.14 8.01 10.72
C PHE A 32 -5.92 8.12 12.03
N TYR A 33 -6.33 6.98 12.55
CA TYR A 33 -7.01 6.86 13.83
C TYR A 33 -6.08 6.18 14.83
N ASP A 34 -5.86 6.81 15.98
CA ASP A 34 -5.16 6.17 17.09
C ASP A 34 -6.11 5.20 17.80
N LEU A 35 -5.68 3.95 17.92
CA LEU A 35 -6.45 2.85 18.47
C LEU A 35 -5.60 2.03 19.45
N PRO A 36 -6.22 1.47 20.51
CA PRO A 36 -5.62 0.41 21.29
C PRO A 36 -5.15 -0.76 20.42
N ASP A 37 -4.05 -1.40 20.79
CA ASP A 37 -3.36 -2.38 19.93
C ASP A 37 -4.18 -3.65 19.65
N ASP A 38 -4.97 -4.10 20.62
CA ASP A 38 -5.92 -5.21 20.47
C ASP A 38 -7.00 -4.90 19.43
N ILE A 39 -7.55 -3.68 19.46
CA ILE A 39 -8.53 -3.17 18.48
C ILE A 39 -7.90 -3.04 17.09
N ALA A 40 -6.72 -2.43 17.02
CA ALA A 40 -5.99 -2.23 15.78
C ALA A 40 -5.71 -3.58 15.09
N LYS A 41 -5.27 -4.60 15.84
CA LYS A 41 -5.03 -5.96 15.34
C LYS A 41 -6.29 -6.60 14.75
N VAL A 42 -7.45 -6.39 15.36
CA VAL A 42 -8.73 -6.89 14.81
C VAL A 42 -9.07 -6.20 13.49
N ILE A 43 -8.94 -4.87 13.44
CA ILE A 43 -9.25 -4.08 12.24
C ILE A 43 -8.31 -4.40 11.09
N LEU A 44 -7.02 -4.59 11.36
CA LEU A 44 -6.00 -4.85 10.33
C LEU A 44 -6.16 -6.22 9.63
N LYS A 45 -7.05 -7.09 10.12
CA LYS A 45 -7.50 -8.27 9.35
C LYS A 45 -8.27 -7.87 8.09
N ASN A 46 -8.87 -6.68 8.06
CA ASN A 46 -9.54 -6.13 6.90
C ASN A 46 -8.51 -5.42 6.00
N ARG A 47 -8.40 -5.88 4.75
CA ARG A 47 -7.48 -5.35 3.74
C ARG A 47 -7.63 -3.87 3.41
N LEU A 48 -8.75 -3.24 3.78
CA LEU A 48 -9.00 -1.81 3.58
C LEU A 48 -8.28 -0.92 4.59
N PHE A 49 -7.60 -1.50 5.58
CA PHE A 49 -6.87 -0.77 6.61
C PHE A 49 -5.38 -1.03 6.52
N ILE A 50 -4.60 0.01 6.79
CA ILE A 50 -3.13 -0.02 6.80
C ILE A 50 -2.66 0.54 8.15
N SER A 51 -1.67 -0.10 8.78
CA SER A 51 -1.09 0.41 10.02
C SER A 51 0.01 1.43 9.74
N ASP A 52 0.16 2.40 10.64
CA ASP A 52 1.31 3.31 10.62
C ASP A 52 2.64 2.58 10.82
N VAL A 53 2.65 1.52 11.64
CA VAL A 53 3.82 0.67 11.86
C VAL A 53 4.31 0.03 10.55
N ALA A 54 3.41 -0.44 9.69
CA ALA A 54 3.80 -1.03 8.40
C ALA A 54 4.39 0.01 7.42
N LEU A 55 4.09 1.30 7.64
CA LEU A 55 4.56 2.41 6.81
C LEU A 55 5.79 3.12 7.41
N ASN A 56 6.26 2.69 8.58
CA ASN A 56 7.42 3.28 9.25
C ASN A 56 8.70 2.55 8.84
N PHE A 57 9.55 3.21 8.05
CA PHE A 57 10.78 2.63 7.52
C PHE A 57 12.06 3.03 8.27
N ASN A 58 11.95 3.81 9.35
CA ASN A 58 13.13 4.38 10.04
C ASN A 58 14.09 3.30 10.58
N ASN A 59 13.57 2.12 10.93
CA ASN A 59 14.34 1.00 11.47
C ASN A 59 14.32 -0.24 10.54
N CYS A 60 14.00 -0.06 9.26
CA CYS A 60 14.07 -1.16 8.30
C CYS A 60 15.53 -1.51 8.01
N ASP A 61 15.83 -2.80 8.01
CA ASP A 61 17.08 -3.33 7.47
C ASP A 61 17.10 -3.08 5.95
N LYS A 62 18.00 -2.21 5.50
CA LYS A 62 18.08 -1.79 4.09
C LYS A 62 18.60 -2.88 3.17
N GLU A 63 19.21 -3.92 3.72
CA GLU A 63 19.64 -5.06 2.92
C GLU A 63 18.49 -6.02 2.58
N LEU A 64 17.43 -6.02 3.39
CA LEU A 64 16.26 -6.87 3.19
C LEU A 64 15.14 -6.11 2.46
N PRO A 65 14.56 -6.69 1.40
CA PRO A 65 13.45 -6.06 0.70
C PRO A 65 12.20 -5.97 1.58
N ILE A 66 11.47 -4.87 1.48
CA ILE A 66 10.11 -4.69 2.01
C ILE A 66 9.13 -5.37 1.04
N LEU A 67 8.23 -6.20 1.54
CA LEU A 67 7.24 -6.89 0.72
C LEU A 67 5.98 -6.04 0.57
N LEU A 68 5.66 -5.65 -0.66
CA LEU A 68 4.40 -5.01 -1.01
C LEU A 68 3.43 -6.04 -1.58
N GLN A 69 2.18 -6.07 -1.13
CA GLN A 69 1.11 -6.83 -1.79
C GLN A 69 0.12 -5.88 -2.46
N ARG A 70 0.00 -6.00 -3.79
CA ARG A 70 -1.02 -5.34 -4.60
C ARG A 70 -1.42 -6.27 -5.76
N LYS A 71 -2.53 -7.01 -5.61
CA LYS A 71 -2.96 -8.02 -6.58
C LYS A 71 -3.66 -7.44 -7.80
N TYR A 72 -4.30 -6.29 -7.68
CA TYR A 72 -5.14 -5.68 -8.72
C TYR A 72 -5.00 -4.15 -8.66
N ALA A 73 -5.44 -3.35 -9.62
CA ALA A 73 -5.41 -3.59 -11.06
C ALA A 73 -4.04 -3.11 -11.63
N LEU A 74 -3.69 -3.49 -12.87
CA LEU A 74 -2.42 -3.10 -13.50
C LEU A 74 -2.16 -1.58 -13.47
N GLY A 75 -3.22 -0.79 -13.71
CA GLY A 75 -3.11 0.67 -13.63
C GLY A 75 -2.53 1.13 -12.30
N ASP A 76 -2.98 0.56 -11.18
CA ASP A 76 -2.51 0.95 -9.84
C ASP A 76 -1.10 0.43 -9.54
N LEU A 77 -0.74 -0.73 -10.11
CA LEU A 77 0.63 -1.25 -10.05
C LEU A 77 1.62 -0.36 -10.78
N ILE A 78 1.23 0.20 -11.93
CA ILE A 78 2.05 1.17 -12.65
C ILE A 78 2.23 2.45 -11.81
N GLN A 79 1.20 2.89 -11.08
CA GLN A 79 1.31 4.07 -10.19
C GLN A 79 2.22 3.86 -8.98
N LEU A 80 2.48 2.60 -8.60
CA LEU A 80 3.46 2.27 -7.55
C LEU A 80 4.91 2.48 -8.02
N ILE A 81 5.18 2.49 -9.33
CA ILE A 81 6.53 2.59 -9.88
C ILE A 81 7.27 3.86 -9.41
N PRO A 82 6.75 5.08 -9.62
CA PRO A 82 7.45 6.30 -9.19
C PRO A 82 7.63 6.35 -7.67
N ILE A 83 6.68 5.80 -6.91
CA ILE A 83 6.73 5.71 -5.44
C ILE A 83 7.91 4.85 -5.00
N VAL A 84 8.00 3.63 -5.55
CA VAL A 84 9.07 2.68 -5.26
C VAL A 84 10.41 3.29 -5.64
N LYS A 85 10.57 3.79 -6.87
CA LYS A 85 11.80 4.44 -7.33
C LYS A 85 12.24 5.58 -6.39
N TYR A 86 11.31 6.44 -6.00
CA TYR A 86 11.59 7.53 -5.08
C TYR A 86 12.10 7.01 -3.72
N LEU A 87 11.43 6.02 -3.14
CA LEU A 87 11.82 5.44 -1.85
C LEU A 87 13.16 4.69 -1.94
N LYS A 88 13.44 3.96 -3.04
CA LYS A 88 14.76 3.35 -3.28
C LYS A 88 15.85 4.42 -3.29
N ARG A 89 15.66 5.49 -4.07
CA ARG A 89 16.66 6.56 -4.24
C ARG A 89 16.89 7.40 -2.98
N THR A 90 15.81 7.78 -2.29
CA THR A 90 15.90 8.75 -1.17
C THR A 90 16.15 8.09 0.17
N GLN A 91 15.72 6.84 0.35
CA GLN A 91 15.82 6.14 1.63
C GLN A 91 16.74 4.91 1.57
N GLY A 92 17.16 4.48 0.37
CA GLY A 92 17.99 3.27 0.18
C GLY A 92 17.23 1.98 0.44
N LEU A 93 15.90 2.01 0.32
CA LEU A 93 15.06 0.84 0.57
C LEU A 93 15.05 -0.10 -0.64
N LYS A 94 14.86 -1.39 -0.40
CA LYS A 94 14.62 -2.41 -1.42
C LYS A 94 13.17 -2.89 -1.31
N PHE A 95 12.57 -3.28 -2.43
CA PHE A 95 11.16 -3.71 -2.45
C PHE A 95 10.99 -4.98 -3.28
N SER A 96 10.18 -5.90 -2.76
CA SER A 96 9.61 -7.03 -3.49
C SER A 96 8.11 -6.85 -3.64
N LEU A 97 7.52 -7.44 -4.67
CA LEU A 97 6.08 -7.30 -4.98
C LEU A 97 5.38 -8.65 -5.04
N VAL A 98 4.24 -8.78 -4.37
CA VAL A 98 3.24 -9.83 -4.59
C VAL A 98 2.08 -9.24 -5.37
N THR A 99 1.82 -9.79 -6.56
CA THR A 99 0.73 -9.35 -7.45
C THR A 99 -0.01 -10.52 -8.10
N SER A 100 -1.02 -10.25 -8.94
CA SER A 100 -1.68 -11.30 -9.73
C SER A 100 -0.74 -11.86 -10.79
N GLU A 101 -0.83 -13.17 -11.04
CA GLU A 101 0.02 -13.91 -12.00
C GLU A 101 0.12 -13.21 -13.37
N ARG A 102 -1.01 -12.76 -13.92
CA ARG A 102 -1.07 -12.04 -15.21
C ARG A 102 -0.26 -10.74 -15.30
N PHE A 103 0.17 -10.18 -14.16
CA PHE A 103 0.94 -8.93 -14.11
C PHE A 103 2.40 -9.14 -13.72
N VAL A 104 2.81 -10.36 -13.35
CA VAL A 104 4.16 -10.64 -12.85
C VAL A 104 5.22 -10.25 -13.87
N GLU A 105 5.10 -10.75 -15.11
CA GLU A 105 6.10 -10.47 -16.15
C GLU A 105 6.12 -8.99 -16.54
N THR A 106 4.96 -8.32 -16.56
CA THR A 106 4.89 -6.86 -16.77
C THR A 106 5.62 -6.09 -15.67
N MET A 107 5.47 -6.49 -14.40
CA MET A 107 6.13 -5.81 -13.30
C MET A 107 7.63 -6.15 -13.19
N LYS A 108 8.05 -7.34 -13.62
CA LYS A 108 9.47 -7.69 -13.78
C LYS A 108 10.13 -6.88 -14.89
N TRP A 109 9.42 -6.62 -15.99
CA TRP A 109 9.94 -5.82 -17.11
C TRP A 109 10.38 -4.42 -16.68
N PHE A 110 9.65 -3.78 -15.77
CA PHE A 110 10.08 -2.48 -15.21
C PHE A 110 11.39 -2.56 -14.39
N ASN A 111 11.77 -3.75 -13.91
CA ASN A 111 13.02 -4.03 -13.21
C ASN A 111 13.32 -3.13 -11.99
N ILE A 112 12.27 -2.69 -11.28
CA ILE A 112 12.42 -1.84 -10.09
C ILE A 112 12.33 -2.62 -8.77
N PHE A 113 11.74 -3.82 -8.81
CA PHE A 113 11.55 -4.70 -7.66
C PHE A 113 12.65 -5.76 -7.63
N GLU A 114 13.15 -6.09 -6.44
CA GLU A 114 14.13 -7.18 -6.28
C GLU A 114 13.53 -8.51 -6.74
N ASN A 115 12.27 -8.75 -6.38
CA ASN A 115 11.50 -9.91 -6.79
C ASN A 115 10.04 -9.56 -7.03
N VAL A 116 9.40 -10.27 -7.97
CA VAL A 116 7.96 -10.18 -8.23
C VAL A 116 7.35 -11.58 -8.21
N TYR A 117 6.39 -11.79 -7.32
CA TYR A 117 5.74 -13.07 -7.07
C TYR A 117 4.24 -13.03 -7.40
N SER A 118 3.69 -14.16 -7.86
CA SER A 118 2.24 -14.35 -8.04
C SER A 118 1.51 -14.79 -6.76
N ARG A 119 2.27 -15.25 -5.75
CA ARG A 119 1.79 -15.78 -4.47
C ARG A 119 2.70 -15.29 -3.34
N MET A 120 2.21 -15.35 -2.11
CA MET A 120 3.01 -15.00 -0.95
C MET A 120 4.24 -15.93 -0.87
N PRO A 121 5.48 -15.39 -0.85
CA PRO A 121 6.67 -16.21 -0.66
C PRO A 121 6.66 -16.84 0.74
N LYS A 122 7.36 -17.97 0.88
CA LYS A 122 7.55 -18.63 2.20
C LYS A 122 8.64 -17.96 3.04
N GLU A 123 9.41 -17.06 2.46
CA GLU A 123 10.47 -16.33 3.14
C GLU A 123 9.90 -15.37 4.20
N ASP A 124 10.59 -15.27 5.33
CA ASP A 124 10.21 -14.40 6.43
C ASP A 124 10.60 -12.95 6.11
N TYR A 125 9.74 -12.27 5.35
CA TYR A 125 9.81 -10.82 5.19
C TYR A 125 9.48 -10.13 6.51
N LYS A 126 10.48 -9.45 7.10
CA LYS A 126 10.30 -8.69 8.36
C LYS A 126 9.30 -7.54 8.24
N HIS A 127 9.20 -6.93 7.05
CA HIS A 127 8.30 -5.81 6.77
C HIS A 127 7.40 -6.13 5.58
N PHE A 128 6.10 -6.04 5.81
CA PHE A 128 5.06 -6.36 4.84
C PHE A 128 3.97 -5.29 4.83
N ILE A 129 3.55 -4.88 3.64
CA ILE A 129 2.52 -3.85 3.43
C ILE A 129 1.47 -4.38 2.46
N MET A 130 0.23 -4.49 2.92
CA MET A 130 -0.91 -4.86 2.07
C MET A 130 -1.60 -3.61 1.52
N LEU A 131 -1.53 -3.42 0.21
CA LEU A 131 -2.10 -2.29 -0.53
C LEU A 131 -3.36 -2.70 -1.32
N ASP A 132 -3.85 -3.93 -1.17
CA ASP A 132 -5.05 -4.42 -1.86
C ASP A 132 -6.31 -3.60 -1.57
N GLY A 133 -6.38 -2.97 -0.41
CA GLY A 133 -7.47 -2.08 -0.05
C GLY A 133 -7.30 -0.63 -0.43
N VAL A 134 -6.17 -0.22 -1.02
CA VAL A 134 -5.98 1.12 -1.57
C VAL A 134 -6.74 1.22 -2.89
N LEU A 135 -7.86 1.95 -2.90
CA LEU A 135 -8.77 1.97 -4.05
C LEU A 135 -9.08 3.41 -4.48
N GLU A 136 -9.14 3.70 -5.78
CA GLU A 136 -9.44 5.03 -6.32
C GLU A 136 -10.93 5.39 -6.16
N ASN A 137 -11.27 6.57 -5.62
CA ASN A 137 -12.67 6.98 -5.40
C ASN A 137 -13.41 7.43 -6.66
N ASP A 138 -12.70 7.83 -7.71
CA ASP A 138 -13.27 8.75 -8.70
C ASP A 138 -13.20 8.23 -10.13
N HIS A 139 -14.33 7.72 -10.62
CA HIS A 139 -14.51 7.36 -12.02
C HIS A 139 -14.90 8.55 -12.90
N SER A 140 -15.13 9.75 -12.34
CA SER A 140 -15.72 10.90 -13.05
C SER A 140 -14.75 11.75 -13.88
N LEU A 141 -13.43 11.55 -13.75
CA LEU A 141 -12.41 12.36 -14.44
C LEU A 141 -11.84 11.64 -15.70
N LYS A 142 -11.56 12.42 -16.76
CA LYS A 142 -10.94 11.96 -18.02
C LYS A 142 -9.52 11.40 -17.77
N ASN A 143 -9.11 10.38 -18.55
CA ASN A 143 -7.98 9.48 -18.26
C ASN A 143 -6.64 10.12 -17.87
N GLU A 144 -6.25 11.28 -18.41
CA GLU A 144 -4.97 11.90 -18.06
C GLU A 144 -4.93 12.44 -16.62
N HIS A 145 -6.05 12.92 -16.10
CA HIS A 145 -6.16 13.39 -14.72
C HIS A 145 -6.20 12.22 -13.72
N ARG A 146 -6.58 11.01 -14.17
CA ARG A 146 -6.63 9.78 -13.33
C ARG A 146 -5.24 9.33 -12.89
N ASN A 147 -4.25 9.35 -13.77
CA ASN A 147 -2.91 8.84 -13.44
C ASN A 147 -2.24 9.68 -12.34
N MET A 148 -2.32 11.02 -12.45
CA MET A 148 -1.79 11.92 -11.42
C MET A 148 -2.53 11.80 -10.07
N HIS A 149 -3.84 11.53 -10.09
CA HIS A 149 -4.62 11.36 -8.87
C HIS A 149 -4.22 10.09 -8.09
N ARG A 150 -3.91 9.01 -8.80
CA ARG A 150 -3.58 7.72 -8.18
C ARG A 150 -2.19 7.68 -7.55
N VAL A 151 -1.17 8.30 -8.16
CA VAL A 151 0.15 8.42 -7.50
C VAL A 151 0.03 9.20 -6.20
N LYS A 152 -0.76 10.30 -6.20
CA LYS A 152 -1.03 11.11 -4.99
C LYS A 152 -1.65 10.33 -3.83
N ILE A 153 -2.44 9.30 -4.12
CA ILE A 153 -2.97 8.40 -3.07
C ILE A 153 -1.82 7.68 -2.38
N TYR A 154 -0.88 7.12 -3.14
CA TYR A 154 0.30 6.48 -2.57
C TYR A 154 1.25 7.47 -1.91
N GLU A 155 1.47 8.67 -2.47
CA GLU A 155 2.23 9.74 -1.81
C GLU A 155 1.66 10.06 -0.43
N SER A 156 0.34 10.19 -0.31
CA SER A 156 -0.34 10.41 0.98
C SER A 156 -0.23 9.21 1.93
N ILE A 157 -0.19 7.99 1.41
CA ILE A 157 -0.03 6.78 2.24
C ILE A 157 1.39 6.69 2.77
N PHE A 158 2.40 6.85 1.93
CA PHE A 158 3.81 6.77 2.31
C PHE A 158 4.35 8.07 2.91
N ASN A 159 3.53 9.13 2.96
CA ASN A 159 3.88 10.45 3.45
C ASN A 159 5.14 11.02 2.75
N ILE A 160 5.15 10.97 1.42
CA ILE A 160 6.20 11.48 0.56
C ILE A 160 5.66 12.51 -0.43
N SER A 161 6.56 13.25 -1.09
CA SER A 161 6.22 14.13 -2.20
C SER A 161 7.28 13.98 -3.30
N ILE A 162 6.82 13.71 -4.52
CA ILE A 162 7.67 13.45 -5.68
C ILE A 162 7.47 14.58 -6.70
N ASP A 163 8.55 15.30 -6.98
CA ASP A 163 8.51 16.44 -7.91
C ASP A 163 8.27 16.02 -9.37
N LYS A 164 8.74 14.81 -9.74
CA LYS A 164 8.60 14.26 -11.09
C LYS A 164 8.38 12.75 -11.04
N TYR A 165 7.24 12.30 -11.56
CA TYR A 165 6.93 10.88 -11.66
C TYR A 165 7.72 10.23 -12.80
N ASP A 166 8.53 9.23 -12.45
CA ASP A 166 9.26 8.42 -13.40
C ASP A 166 8.62 7.02 -13.51
N PHE A 167 8.16 6.70 -14.71
CA PHE A 167 7.56 5.41 -15.06
C PHE A 167 8.44 4.58 -15.99
N THR A 168 9.69 5.01 -16.25
CA THR A 168 10.60 4.26 -17.11
C THR A 168 11.05 2.97 -16.45
N GLU A 169 11.41 1.96 -17.24
CA GLU A 169 12.09 0.75 -16.75
C GLU A 169 13.51 1.07 -16.24
N GLU A 170 14.05 0.26 -15.33
CA GLU A 170 15.48 0.31 -14.96
C GLU A 170 16.28 -0.73 -15.75
N ARG A 171 17.42 -0.34 -16.32
CA ARG A 171 18.30 -1.23 -17.09
C ARG A 171 19.41 -1.80 -16.23
#